data_AF-A0A2A2HIQ8-F1
#
_entry.id   AF-A0A2A2HIQ8-F1
#
_cell.length_a   1.000
_cell.length_b   1.000
_cell.length_c   1.000
_cell.angle_alpha   90.00
_cell.angle_beta   90.00
_cell.angle_gamma   90.00
#
_symmetry.space_group_name_H-M   'P 1'
#
loop_
_entity.id
_entity.type
_entity.pdbx_description
1 polymer ?
#
loop_
_entity_poly.entity_id
_entity_poly.type
_entity_poly.pdbx_seq_one_letter_code
_entity_poly.pdbx_strand_id
1 'polypeptide(L)'
;MINKERLLPDNRLCKAIIGLSVEELKNLAAEFSACYLIYRKKNRKDHERQMGAGQKGFIPTPLDKLLFILLYTSFAPIKKRSIFKFNSA
;
A
#
# COMPACT_ATOMS: atom_id res chain seq x y z
N MET A 1 9.03 -6.81 -4.68
CA MET A 1 8.74 -6.10 -3.42
C MET A 1 9.37 -4.72 -3.52
N ILE A 2 8.72 -3.68 -3.01
CA ILE A 2 9.22 -2.31 -3.21
C ILE A 2 10.41 -2.06 -2.31
N ASN A 3 11.43 -1.43 -2.88
CA ASN A 3 12.70 -1.27 -2.22
C ASN A 3 12.63 -0.09 -1.24
N LYS A 4 12.04 -0.35 -0.06
CA LYS A 4 11.82 0.63 1.00
C LYS A 4 13.10 1.33 1.44
N GLU A 5 14.23 0.64 1.38
CA GLU A 5 15.56 1.17 1.73
C GLU A 5 16.01 2.29 0.78
N ARG A 6 15.54 2.29 -0.46
CA ARG A 6 15.80 3.36 -1.44
C ARG A 6 14.76 4.47 -1.43
N LEU A 7 13.54 4.17 -0.97
CA LEU A 7 12.41 5.09 -1.01
C LEU A 7 12.36 6.01 0.22
N LEU A 8 12.63 5.45 1.40
CA LEU A 8 12.58 6.17 2.68
C LEU A 8 13.65 7.25 2.90
N PRO A 9 14.87 7.18 2.32
CA PRO A 9 15.88 8.24 2.48
C PRO A 9 15.62 9.46 1.60
N ASP A 10 14.98 9.27 0.44
CA ASP A 10 14.88 10.30 -0.58
C ASP A 10 13.48 10.93 -0.62
N ASN A 11 13.41 12.16 -0.11
CA ASN A 11 12.18 12.94 -0.06
C ASN A 11 11.62 13.28 -1.44
N ARG A 12 12.47 13.43 -2.47
CA ARG A 12 12.00 13.66 -3.85
C ARG A 12 11.35 12.41 -4.42
N LEU A 13 11.99 11.25 -4.25
CA LEU A 13 11.43 9.99 -4.74
C LEU A 13 10.15 9.62 -3.99
N CYS A 14 10.11 9.82 -2.67
CA CYS A 14 8.92 9.58 -1.85
C CYS A 14 7.74 10.44 -2.32
N LYS A 15 7.96 11.74 -2.58
CA LYS A 15 6.93 12.63 -3.14
C LYS A 15 6.53 12.24 -4.57
N ALA A 16 7.48 11.85 -5.42
CA ALA A 16 7.18 11.50 -6.81
C ALA A 16 6.36 10.20 -6.95
N ILE A 17 6.63 9.22 -6.10
CA ILE A 17 6.05 7.88 -6.19
C ILE A 17 4.74 7.79 -5.40
N ILE A 18 4.72 8.38 -4.20
CA ILE A 18 3.64 8.20 -3.22
C ILE A 18 2.85 9.50 -3.01
N GLY A 19 3.39 10.65 -3.44
CA GLY A 19 2.76 11.95 -3.21
C GLY A 19 3.01 12.55 -1.84
N LEU A 20 3.80 11.90 -0.97
CA LEU A 20 4.03 12.29 0.42
C LEU A 20 5.52 12.49 0.71
N SER A 21 5.83 13.39 1.64
CA SER A 21 7.18 13.50 2.21
C SER A 21 7.51 12.31 3.11
N VAL A 22 8.79 12.13 3.40
CA VAL A 22 9.28 11.07 4.30
C VAL A 22 8.70 11.26 5.72
N GLU A 23 8.56 12.49 6.20
CA GLU A 23 8.02 12.78 7.53
C GLU A 23 6.52 12.48 7.61
N GLU A 24 5.74 12.91 6.61
CA GLU A 24 4.31 12.58 6.52
C GLU A 24 4.10 11.06 6.44
N LEU A 25 4.95 10.37 5.66
CA LEU A 25 4.91 8.92 5.57
C LEU A 25 5.20 8.25 6.91
N LYS A 26 6.17 8.76 7.69
CA LYS A 26 6.50 8.22 9.03
C LYS A 26 5.34 8.43 10.00
N ASN A 27 4.75 9.63 10.02
CA ASN A 27 3.60 9.94 10.87
C ASN A 27 2.40 9.04 10.52
N LEU A 28 2.10 8.92 9.22
CA LEU A 28 1.03 8.05 8.73
C LEU A 28 1.31 6.57 9.02
N ALA A 29 2.56 6.14 8.89
CA ALA A 29 2.95 4.76 9.20
C ALA A 29 2.76 4.43 10.68
N ALA A 30 3.07 5.36 11.58
CA ALA A 30 2.87 5.18 13.02
C ALA A 30 1.37 5.00 13.33
N GLU A 31 0.53 5.90 12.84
CA GLU A 31 -0.92 5.84 13.07
C GLU A 31 -1.56 4.61 12.40
N PHE A 32 -1.16 4.30 11.16
CA PHE A 32 -1.60 3.11 10.45
C PHE A 32 -1.22 1.83 11.21
N SER A 33 -0.02 1.76 11.77
CA SER A 33 0.43 0.59 12.51
C SER A 33 -0.43 0.34 13.76
N ALA A 34 -0.78 1.40 14.49
CA ALA A 34 -1.66 1.33 15.67
C ALA A 34 -3.07 0.87 15.28
N CYS A 35 -3.67 1.51 14.27
CA CYS A 35 -4.98 1.14 13.73
C CYS A 35 -5.01 -0.30 13.19
N TYR A 36 -3.94 -0.71 12.50
CA TYR A 36 -3.80 -2.06 11.95
C TYR A 36 -3.75 -3.13 13.04
N LEU A 37 -3.05 -2.87 14.15
CA LEU A 37 -2.99 -3.78 15.29
C LEU A 37 -4.37 -3.96 15.95
N ILE A 38 -5.10 -2.86 16.15
CA ILE A 38 -6.46 -2.88 16.70
C ILE A 38 -7.39 -3.68 15.76
N TYR A 39 -7.34 -3.38 14.45
CA TYR A 39 -8.12 -4.09 13.44
C TYR A 39 -7.81 -5.60 13.44
N ARG A 40 -6.54 -5.97 13.47
CA ARG A 40 -6.09 -7.38 13.46
C ARG A 40 -6.57 -8.13 14.70
N LYS A 41 -6.55 -7.47 15.87
CA LYS A 41 -7.03 -8.06 17.13
C LYS A 41 -8.55 -8.26 17.10
N LYS A 42 -9.30 -7.30 16.55
CA LYS A 42 -10.77 -7.34 16.46
C LYS A 42 -11.30 -8.30 15.39
N ASN A 43 -10.58 -8.46 14.27
CA ASN A 43 -11.03 -9.23 13.11
C ASN A 43 -10.24 -10.54 12.93
N ARG A 44 -9.69 -11.09 14.02
CA ARG A 44 -9.08 -12.42 14.01
C ARG A 44 -10.18 -13.46 13.80
N LYS A 45 -10.59 -13.65 12.54
CA LYS A 45 -11.41 -14.77 12.13
C LYS A 45 -10.46 -15.92 11.79
N ASP A 46 -10.75 -17.10 12.32
CA ASP A 46 -10.24 -18.36 11.79
C ASP A 46 -10.89 -18.60 10.43
N HIS A 47 -10.46 -17.84 9.43
CA HIS A 47 -10.82 -18.09 8.05
C HIS A 47 -9.97 -19.28 7.60
N GLU A 48 -10.52 -20.48 7.74
CA GLU A 48 -10.00 -21.65 7.05
C GLU A 48 -10.08 -21.40 5.54
N ARG A 49 -8.96 -21.62 4.85
CA ARG A 49 -8.93 -21.47 3.39
C ARG A 49 -9.52 -22.73 2.76
N GLN A 50 -10.29 -22.54 1.70
CA GLN A 50 -10.69 -23.64 0.84
C GLN A 50 -9.45 -24.29 0.21
N MET A 51 -9.46 -25.61 0.08
CA MET A 51 -8.41 -26.35 -0.62
C MET A 51 -8.26 -25.84 -2.05
N GLY A 52 -7.00 -25.61 -2.49
CA GLY A 52 -6.68 -25.08 -3.82
C GLY A 52 -6.56 -23.56 -3.91
N ALA A 53 -6.89 -22.81 -2.85
CA ALA A 53 -6.58 -21.38 -2.80
C ALA A 53 -5.05 -21.21 -2.69
N GLY A 54 -4.41 -20.76 -3.78
CA GLY A 54 -2.96 -20.55 -3.85
C GLY A 54 -2.39 -19.66 -2.72
N GLN A 55 -1.06 -19.55 -2.64
CA GLN A 55 -0.44 -18.73 -1.60
C GLN A 55 -0.90 -17.27 -1.70
N LYS A 56 -1.57 -16.79 -0.65
CA LYS A 56 -1.87 -15.36 -0.49
C LYS A 56 -0.56 -14.59 -0.55
N GLY A 57 -0.46 -13.62 -1.45
CA GLY A 57 0.66 -12.68 -1.50
C GLY A 57 0.92 -12.11 -0.11
N PHE A 58 2.05 -12.52 0.48
CA PHE A 58 2.36 -12.21 1.87
C PHE A 58 3.10 -10.88 1.91
N ILE A 59 2.40 -9.85 2.39
CA ILE A 59 3.02 -8.57 2.73
C ILE A 59 3.27 -8.59 4.24
N PRO A 60 4.51 -8.78 4.70
CA PRO A 60 4.80 -9.11 6.09
C PRO A 60 4.57 -7.93 7.03
N THR A 61 5.01 -6.72 6.65
CA THR A 61 5.02 -5.58 7.57
C THR A 61 3.84 -4.64 7.33
N PRO A 62 3.33 -3.96 8.39
CA PRO A 62 2.30 -2.92 8.24
C PRO A 62 2.75 -1.80 7.30
N LEU A 63 4.04 -1.43 7.33
CA LEU A 63 4.62 -0.43 6.44
C LEU A 63 4.54 -0.88 4.98
N ASP A 64 4.90 -2.12 4.67
CA ASP A 64 4.83 -2.64 3.30
C ASP A 64 3.37 -2.67 2.80
N LYS A 65 2.40 -2.93 3.70
CA LYS A 65 0.96 -2.87 3.37
C LYS A 65 0.51 -1.44 3.07
N LEU A 66 0.93 -0.49 3.90
CA LEU A 66 0.63 0.93 3.69
C LEU A 66 1.21 1.41 2.37
N LEU A 67 2.49 1.12 2.10
CA LEU A 67 3.14 1.46 0.83
C LEU A 67 2.39 0.86 -0.36
N PHE A 68 2.02 -0.42 -0.29
CA PHE A 68 1.24 -1.06 -1.35
C PHE A 68 -0.09 -0.37 -1.61
N ILE A 69 -0.83 -0.01 -0.56
CA ILE A 69 -2.11 0.71 -0.67
C ILE A 69 -1.89 2.08 -1.31
N LEU A 70 -0.91 2.85 -0.82
CA LEU A 70 -0.63 4.19 -1.31
C LEU A 70 -0.23 4.17 -2.78
N LEU A 71 0.60 3.22 -3.19
CA LEU A 71 0.98 3.05 -4.58
C LEU A 71 -0.19 2.63 -5.45
N TYR A 72 -0.95 1.63 -5.03
CA TYR A 72 -2.15 1.21 -5.75
C TYR A 72 -3.10 2.40 -6.00
N THR A 73 -3.21 3.28 -5.00
CA THR A 73 -4.03 4.50 -5.05
C THR A 73 -3.40 5.58 -5.93
N SER A 74 -2.08 5.81 -5.87
CA SER A 74 -1.36 6.76 -6.74
C SER A 74 -1.33 6.32 -8.21
N PHE A 75 -1.41 5.03 -8.50
CA PHE A 75 -1.55 4.50 -9.86
C PHE A 75 -3.02 4.44 -10.34
N ALA A 76 -4.00 4.54 -9.44
CA ALA A 76 -5.41 4.59 -9.82
C ALA A 76 -5.78 5.76 -10.76
N PRO A 77 -5.26 7.01 -10.62
CA PRO A 77 -5.49 8.05 -11.61
C PRO A 77 -4.87 7.73 -12.96
N ILE A 78 -3.74 7.01 -13.02
CA ILE A 78 -3.10 6.60 -14.29
C ILE A 78 -3.99 5.57 -15.01
N LYS A 79 -4.55 4.60 -14.29
CA LYS A 79 -5.51 3.65 -14.87
C LYS A 79 -6.81 4.34 -15.31
N LYS A 80 -7.38 5.25 -14.52
CA LYS A 80 -8.58 6.01 -14.94
C LYS A 80 -8.31 6.90 -16.15
N ARG A 81 -7.13 7.52 -16.24
CA ARG A 81 -6.73 8.37 -17.38
C ARG A 81 -6.45 7.57 -18.65
N SER A 82 -5.94 6.34 -18.53
CA SER A 82 -5.79 5.41 -19.66
C SER A 82 -7.15 4.95 -20.21
N ILE A 83 -8.13 4.67 -19.35
CA ILE A 83 -9.49 4.29 -19.78
C ILE A 83 -10.22 5.48 -20.43
N PHE A 84 -10.06 6.70 -19.90
CA PHE A 84 -10.65 7.90 -20.51
C PHE A 84 -10.03 8.28 -21.87
N LYS A 85 -8.77 7.90 -22.13
CA LYS A 85 -8.14 8.11 -23.45
C LYS A 85 -8.51 7.06 -24.50
N PHE A 86 -9.04 5.89 -24.10
CA PHE A 86 -9.44 4.83 -25.03
C PHE A 86 -10.90 4.91 -25.50
N ASN A 87 -11.74 5.75 -24.87
CA ASN A 87 -13.14 5.96 -25.27
C ASN A 87 -13.38 7.32 -25.99
N SER A 88 -12.35 7.90 -26.60
CA SER A 88 -12.46 9.11 -27.42
C SER A 88 -11.62 9.05 -28.70
N ALA A 89 -11.51 7.86 -29.28
CA ALA A 89 -11.02 7.65 -30.64
C ALA A 89 -12.13 6.98 -31.47
#